data_AF-A0A1L9U8M3-F1
#
_entry.id   AF-A0A1L9U8M3-F1
#
_cell.length_a   1.000
_cell.length_b   1.000
_cell.length_c   1.000
_cell.angle_alpha   90.00
_cell.angle_beta   90.00
_cell.angle_gamma   90.00
#
_symmetry.space_group_name_H-M   'P 1'
#
loop_
_entity.id
_entity.type
_entity.pdbx_description
1 polymer ?
#
loop_
_entity_poly.entity_id
_entity_poly.type
_entity_poly.pdbx_seq_one_letter_code
_entity_poly.pdbx_strand_id
1 'polypeptide(L)'
;MTPFFLKNPRPDICVGIADESLANALRSRQVANAKYLLNDLQEFRRLISDPGVTPLYLRFPFFLVEAKSGATGGNLYQAQNQAAVGGASAIGMLKQLYKACKGPSMLDTHQLLIFSVTTEGPACELWVHFWDEADGSYCMANIDMWRTTHKERAVDFVTKLSSILNWGSSTYQDNVVEKLICLSSHDTQTDDA
;
A
#
# COMPACT_ATOMS: atom_id res chain seq x y z
N MET A 1 -32.32 5.62 21.57
CA MET A 1 -31.64 5.98 20.30
C MET A 1 -30.72 4.84 19.94
N THR A 2 -30.93 4.16 18.82
CA THR A 2 -30.14 2.99 18.44
C THR A 2 -28.95 3.46 17.59
N PRO A 3 -27.70 3.19 17.99
CA PRO A 3 -26.54 3.66 17.23
C PRO A 3 -26.48 2.98 15.86
N PHE A 4 -26.12 3.73 14.83
CA PHE A 4 -25.74 3.16 13.53
C PHE A 4 -24.28 2.73 13.59
N PHE A 5 -24.03 1.45 13.33
CA PHE A 5 -22.68 0.89 13.29
C PHE A 5 -22.09 1.07 11.89
N LEU A 6 -21.01 1.83 11.81
CA LEU A 6 -20.22 1.96 10.59
C LEU A 6 -19.33 0.73 10.44
N LYS A 7 -19.11 0.30 9.19
CA LYS A 7 -18.05 -0.67 8.91
C LYS A 7 -16.70 -0.03 9.23
N ASN A 8 -15.75 -0.85 9.68
CA ASN A 8 -14.36 -0.39 9.86
C ASN A 8 -13.83 0.17 8.53
N PRO A 9 -13.17 1.34 8.55
CA PRO A 9 -12.62 1.93 7.33
C PRO A 9 -11.52 1.00 6.78
N ARG A 10 -11.80 0.39 5.64
CA ARG A 10 -10.86 -0.43 4.88
C ARG A 10 -11.25 -0.40 3.41
N PRO A 11 -10.27 -0.49 2.49
CA PRO A 11 -10.57 -0.67 1.08
C PRO A 11 -11.40 -1.94 0.83
N ASP A 12 -12.20 -1.93 -0.24
CA ASP A 12 -12.96 -3.11 -0.64
C ASP A 12 -12.01 -4.29 -0.96
N ILE A 13 -10.88 -4.02 -1.61
CA ILE A 13 -9.75 -4.95 -1.76
C ILE A 13 -8.44 -4.23 -1.46
N CYS A 14 -7.56 -4.90 -0.74
CA CYS A 14 -6.21 -4.44 -0.45
C CYS A 14 -5.21 -5.53 -0.82
N VAL A 15 -4.16 -5.16 -1.55
CA VAL A 15 -3.05 -6.04 -1.94
C VAL A 15 -1.76 -5.46 -1.37
N GLY A 16 -1.05 -6.31 -0.64
CA GLY A 16 0.26 -6.01 -0.07
C GLY A 16 1.16 -7.25 -0.13
N ILE A 17 2.28 -7.19 0.55
CA ILE A 17 3.27 -8.28 0.62
C ILE A 17 2.88 -9.23 1.75
N ALA A 18 2.84 -10.53 1.48
CA ALA A 18 2.55 -11.51 2.52
C ALA A 18 3.60 -11.46 3.65
N ASP A 19 3.14 -11.52 4.90
CA ASP A 19 3.98 -11.50 6.10
C ASP A 19 5.07 -12.59 6.05
N GLU A 20 4.70 -13.81 5.63
CA GLU A 20 5.64 -14.92 5.46
C GLU A 20 6.68 -14.66 4.37
N SER A 21 6.31 -13.97 3.29
CA SER A 21 7.23 -13.61 2.20
C SER A 21 8.30 -12.65 2.72
N LEU A 22 7.91 -11.62 3.48
CA LEU A 22 8.85 -10.70 4.12
C LEU A 22 9.73 -11.41 5.16
N ALA A 23 9.14 -12.23 6.02
CA ALA A 23 9.90 -12.97 7.03
C ALA A 23 10.96 -13.90 6.40
N ASN A 24 10.63 -14.56 5.29
CA ASN A 24 11.56 -15.42 4.56
C ASN A 24 12.66 -14.60 3.87
N ALA A 25 12.32 -13.47 3.24
CA ALA A 25 13.29 -12.58 2.60
C ALA A 25 14.24 -11.93 3.62
N LEU A 26 13.77 -11.55 4.79
CA LEU A 26 14.60 -11.01 5.87
C LEU A 26 15.51 -12.09 6.48
N ARG A 27 15.00 -13.31 6.66
CA ARG A 27 15.79 -14.44 7.17
C ARG A 27 16.92 -14.83 6.21
N SER A 28 16.66 -14.84 4.90
CA SER A 28 17.71 -15.13 3.90
C SER A 28 18.83 -14.09 3.91
N ARG A 29 18.54 -12.89 4.41
CA ARG A 29 19.48 -11.78 4.62
C ARG A 29 20.03 -11.70 6.06
N GLN A 30 19.80 -12.75 6.87
CA GLN A 30 20.31 -12.88 8.24
C GLN A 30 19.85 -11.78 9.21
N VAL A 31 18.70 -11.15 8.94
CA VAL A 31 18.11 -10.19 9.87
C VAL A 31 17.65 -10.91 11.13
N ALA A 32 18.12 -10.46 12.30
CA ALA A 32 17.72 -10.98 13.58
C ALA A 32 16.20 -10.83 13.78
N ASN A 33 15.57 -11.82 14.39
CA ASN A 33 14.14 -11.78 14.68
C ASN A 33 13.23 -11.55 13.45
N ALA A 34 13.68 -11.91 12.24
CA ALA A 34 12.96 -11.69 10.97
C ALA A 34 11.47 -12.11 10.96
N LYS A 35 11.09 -13.12 11.75
CA LYS A 35 9.71 -13.59 11.87
C LYS A 35 8.80 -12.63 12.66
N TYR A 36 9.33 -11.97 13.68
CA TYR A 36 8.52 -11.13 14.58
C TYR A 36 8.81 -9.64 14.41
N LEU A 37 9.88 -9.26 13.70
CA LEU A 37 10.31 -7.87 13.49
C LEU A 37 9.16 -6.91 13.17
N LEU A 38 8.34 -7.21 12.16
CA LEU A 38 7.25 -6.31 11.77
C LEU A 38 6.09 -6.26 12.77
N ASN A 39 5.85 -7.36 13.50
CA ASN A 39 4.87 -7.38 14.58
C ASN A 39 5.36 -6.52 15.74
N ASP A 40 6.62 -6.69 16.15
CA ASP A 40 7.23 -5.95 17.25
C ASP A 40 7.27 -4.45 16.92
N LEU A 41 7.74 -4.09 15.72
CA LEU A 41 7.77 -2.68 15.28
C LEU A 41 6.36 -2.05 15.27
N GLN A 42 5.33 -2.80 14.92
CA GLN A 42 3.96 -2.30 14.92
C GLN A 42 3.37 -2.22 16.34
N GLU A 43 3.62 -3.22 17.19
CA GLU A 43 3.19 -3.26 18.59
C GLU A 43 3.80 -2.09 19.38
N PHE A 44 5.09 -1.82 19.18
CA PHE A 44 5.78 -0.66 19.78
C PHE A 44 5.51 0.66 19.05
N ARG A 45 4.63 0.68 18.04
CA ARG A 45 4.26 1.87 17.25
C ARG A 45 5.44 2.56 16.57
N ARG A 46 6.50 1.82 16.28
CA ARG A 46 7.69 2.29 15.55
C ARG A 46 7.47 2.28 14.05
N LEU A 47 6.68 1.33 13.54
CA LEU A 47 6.32 1.23 12.14
C LEU A 47 4.95 0.56 11.95
N ILE A 48 4.03 1.24 11.27
CA ILE A 48 2.77 0.61 10.82
C ILE A 48 3.02 -0.06 9.47
N SER A 49 2.75 -1.37 9.39
CA SER A 49 2.95 -2.19 8.20
C SER A 49 1.68 -2.93 7.76
N ASP A 50 0.80 -3.33 8.68
CA ASP A 50 -0.55 -3.83 8.39
C ASP A 50 -1.58 -2.80 8.87
N PRO A 51 -2.31 -2.12 7.96
CA PRO A 51 -3.27 -1.08 8.34
C PRO A 51 -4.59 -1.62 8.89
N GLY A 52 -4.83 -2.94 8.82
CA GLY A 52 -6.08 -3.55 9.23
C GLY A 52 -6.23 -3.67 10.75
N VAL A 53 -7.41 -3.34 11.28
CA VAL A 53 -7.79 -3.69 12.66
C VAL A 53 -7.81 -5.22 12.85
N THR A 54 -8.22 -5.94 11.81
CA THR A 54 -8.06 -7.39 11.71
C THR A 54 -6.88 -7.65 10.79
N PRO A 55 -5.80 -8.31 11.26
CA PRO A 55 -4.63 -8.60 10.45
C PRO A 55 -5.03 -9.40 9.22
N LEU A 56 -4.68 -8.89 8.04
CA LEU A 56 -4.83 -9.63 6.78
C LEU A 56 -3.54 -10.40 6.44
N TYR A 57 -2.50 -10.24 7.25
CA TYR A 57 -1.15 -10.76 7.00
C TYR A 57 -0.57 -10.26 5.67
N LEU A 58 -1.04 -9.09 5.23
CA LEU A 58 -0.55 -8.35 4.08
C LEU A 58 0.04 -7.03 4.58
N ARG A 59 1.33 -6.86 4.36
CA ARG A 59 2.13 -5.72 4.81
C ARG A 59 2.41 -4.77 3.66
N PHE A 60 2.55 -3.48 3.96
CA PHE A 60 2.87 -2.43 3.00
C PHE A 60 2.01 -2.55 1.72
N PRO A 61 0.70 -2.24 1.82
CA PRO A 61 -0.18 -2.25 0.66
C PRO A 61 0.44 -1.46 -0.49
N PHE A 62 0.33 -1.98 -1.70
CA PHE A 62 0.80 -1.32 -2.93
C PHE A 62 -0.30 -1.20 -3.99
N PHE A 63 -1.41 -1.92 -3.83
CA PHE A 63 -2.54 -1.86 -4.73
C PHE A 63 -3.88 -1.99 -4.00
N LEU A 64 -4.81 -1.08 -4.29
CA LEU A 64 -6.12 -0.97 -3.65
C LEU A 64 -7.26 -1.05 -4.68
N VAL A 65 -8.43 -1.53 -4.27
CA VAL A 65 -9.64 -1.43 -5.09
C VAL A 65 -10.78 -0.87 -4.27
N GLU A 66 -11.48 0.09 -4.85
CA GLU A 66 -12.73 0.65 -4.34
C GLU A 66 -13.82 0.45 -5.37
N ALA A 67 -14.82 -0.35 -5.00
CA ALA A 67 -15.93 -0.71 -5.86
C ALA A 67 -17.21 -0.08 -5.34
N LYS A 68 -17.96 0.55 -6.24
CA LYS A 68 -19.27 1.11 -5.94
C LYS A 68 -20.27 0.65 -6.98
N SER A 69 -21.53 0.67 -6.60
CA SER A 69 -22.64 0.28 -7.46
C SER A 69 -23.76 1.29 -7.32
N GLY A 70 -24.28 1.75 -8.46
CA GLY A 70 -25.47 2.60 -8.47
C GLY A 70 -26.67 1.94 -7.77
N ALA A 71 -26.74 0.60 -7.77
CA ALA A 71 -27.78 -0.14 -7.06
C ALA A 71 -27.73 0.02 -5.53
N THR A 72 -26.57 0.35 -4.97
CA THR A 72 -26.38 0.61 -3.54
C THR A 72 -26.33 2.11 -3.22
N GLY A 73 -26.71 2.97 -4.17
CA GLY A 73 -26.58 4.43 -4.05
C GLY A 73 -25.13 4.92 -4.08
N GLY A 74 -24.21 4.06 -4.51
CA GLY A 74 -22.79 4.35 -4.63
C GLY A 74 -22.44 4.91 -6.01
N ASN A 75 -21.44 5.78 -6.10
CA ASN A 75 -20.93 6.28 -7.40
C ASN A 75 -19.40 6.27 -7.47
N LEU A 76 -18.88 6.48 -8.68
CA LEU A 76 -17.45 6.50 -8.96
C LEU A 76 -16.70 7.57 -8.18
N TYR A 77 -17.33 8.73 -7.94
CA TYR A 77 -16.74 9.80 -7.14
C TYR A 77 -16.49 9.37 -5.68
N GLN A 78 -17.42 8.62 -5.08
CA GLN A 78 -17.20 8.03 -3.76
C GLN A 78 -16.09 6.98 -3.77
N ALA A 79 -15.99 6.17 -4.84
CA ALA A 79 -14.89 5.23 -5.00
C ALA A 79 -13.53 5.96 -5.07
N GLN A 80 -13.45 7.04 -5.86
CA GLN A 80 -12.27 7.90 -5.98
C GLN A 80 -11.86 8.51 -4.64
N ASN A 81 -12.82 9.07 -3.88
CA ASN A 81 -12.53 9.64 -2.57
C ASN A 81 -11.99 8.59 -1.58
N GLN A 82 -12.57 7.39 -1.58
CA GLN A 82 -12.09 6.31 -0.71
C GLN A 82 -10.70 5.82 -1.14
N ALA A 83 -10.46 5.73 -2.46
CA ALA A 83 -9.17 5.36 -3.00
C ALA A 83 -8.10 6.42 -2.68
N ALA A 84 -8.44 7.72 -2.71
CA ALA A 84 -7.54 8.80 -2.32
C ALA A 84 -7.11 8.68 -0.85
N VAL A 85 -8.07 8.41 0.05
CA VAL A 85 -7.78 8.21 1.48
C VAL A 85 -6.91 6.96 1.69
N GLY A 86 -7.30 5.83 1.09
CA GLY A 86 -6.56 4.58 1.19
C GLY A 86 -5.13 4.69 0.64
N GLY A 87 -4.98 5.32 -0.52
CA GLY A 87 -3.70 5.56 -1.18
C GLY A 87 -2.79 6.48 -0.36
N ALA A 88 -3.33 7.58 0.19
CA ALA A 88 -2.58 8.47 1.08
C ALA A 88 -2.10 7.75 2.35
N SER A 89 -2.94 6.90 2.96
CA SER A 89 -2.54 6.07 4.09
C SER A 89 -1.42 5.08 3.73
N ALA A 90 -1.51 4.44 2.55
CA ALA A 90 -0.48 3.51 2.08
C ALA A 90 0.86 4.21 1.82
N ILE A 91 0.84 5.39 1.17
CA ILE A 91 2.02 6.25 1.01
C ILE A 91 2.58 6.64 2.38
N GLY A 92 1.73 6.98 3.35
CA GLY A 92 2.15 7.34 4.71
C GLY A 92 2.91 6.22 5.42
N MET A 93 2.51 4.96 5.26
CA MET A 93 3.24 3.80 5.79
C MET A 93 4.61 3.65 5.13
N LEU A 94 4.67 3.75 3.80
CA LEU A 94 5.92 3.62 3.06
C LEU A 94 6.91 4.76 3.39
N LYS A 95 6.40 5.98 3.55
CA LYS A 95 7.19 7.14 4.00
C LYS A 95 7.80 6.91 5.39
N GLN A 96 7.04 6.33 6.32
CA GLN A 96 7.57 6.01 7.65
C GLN A 96 8.74 5.02 7.57
N LEU A 97 8.58 3.94 6.79
CA LEU A 97 9.66 2.96 6.58
C LEU A 97 10.92 3.62 5.99
N TYR A 98 10.76 4.42 4.93
CA TYR A 98 11.90 5.05 4.27
C TYR A 98 12.60 6.08 5.16
N LYS A 99 11.84 6.88 5.93
CA LYS A 99 12.39 7.84 6.90
C LYS A 99 13.14 7.14 8.03
N ALA A 100 12.63 6.00 8.49
CA ALA A 100 13.28 5.22 9.54
C ALA A 100 14.63 4.63 9.09
N CYS A 101 14.80 4.36 7.80
CA CYS A 101 16.09 3.89 7.24
C CYS A 101 17.07 5.02 6.88
N LYS A 102 16.64 6.11 6.23
CA LYS A 102 17.57 7.08 5.61
C LYS A 102 17.99 8.28 6.48
N GLY A 103 17.49 8.42 7.71
CA GLY A 103 17.58 9.69 8.42
C GLY A 103 16.93 10.83 7.62
N PRO A 104 17.09 12.11 7.99
CA PRO A 104 16.34 13.24 7.42
C PRO A 104 16.68 13.63 5.96
N SER A 105 17.43 12.80 5.20
CA SER A 105 17.76 13.10 3.79
C SER A 105 16.62 12.74 2.83
N MET A 106 16.56 13.46 1.69
CA MET A 106 15.43 13.49 0.76
C MET A 106 14.95 12.09 0.35
N LEU A 107 13.63 11.88 0.46
CA LEU A 107 12.95 10.71 -0.08
C LEU A 107 13.02 10.78 -1.60
N ASP A 108 13.49 9.70 -2.23
CA ASP A 108 13.33 9.54 -3.67
C ASP A 108 11.85 9.23 -3.93
N THR A 109 11.08 10.26 -4.28
CA THR A 109 9.62 10.20 -4.46
C THR A 109 9.20 9.24 -5.56
N HIS A 110 10.09 8.97 -6.52
CA HIS A 110 9.87 7.97 -7.58
C HIS A 110 9.68 6.55 -7.04
N GLN A 111 10.05 6.31 -5.78
CA GLN A 111 9.90 5.00 -5.13
C GLN A 111 8.64 4.89 -4.26
N LEU A 112 7.97 6.01 -3.99
CA LEU A 112 6.76 6.05 -3.16
C LEU A 112 5.52 6.04 -4.04
N LEU A 113 5.28 4.90 -4.69
CA LEU A 113 4.13 4.72 -5.56
C LEU A 113 3.17 3.70 -4.96
N ILE A 114 1.88 4.04 -5.00
CA ILE A 114 0.78 3.13 -4.69
C ILE A 114 -0.21 3.22 -5.84
N PHE A 115 -0.86 2.13 -6.19
CA PHE A 115 -1.88 2.12 -7.23
C PHE A 115 -3.26 1.85 -6.63
N SER A 116 -4.30 2.34 -7.30
CA SER A 116 -5.66 1.92 -6.97
C SER A 116 -6.54 1.82 -8.20
N VAL A 117 -7.54 0.94 -8.13
CA VAL A 117 -8.66 0.90 -9.06
C VAL A 117 -9.91 1.44 -8.38
N THR A 118 -10.65 2.27 -9.10
CA THR A 118 -12.01 2.68 -8.73
C THR A 118 -12.98 2.10 -9.75
N THR A 119 -14.13 1.56 -9.31
CA THR A 119 -15.12 1.00 -10.22
C THR A 119 -16.53 1.42 -9.91
N GLU A 120 -17.31 1.72 -10.96
CA GLU A 120 -18.78 1.81 -10.91
C GLU A 120 -19.39 1.02 -12.07
N GLY A 121 -20.03 -0.11 -11.77
CA GLY A 121 -20.51 -1.02 -12.80
C GLY A 121 -19.35 -1.48 -13.72
N PRO A 122 -19.46 -1.33 -15.05
CA PRO A 122 -18.39 -1.74 -15.97
C PRO A 122 -17.29 -0.69 -16.16
N ALA A 123 -17.41 0.50 -15.58
CA ALA A 123 -16.39 1.53 -15.64
C ALA A 123 -15.32 1.25 -14.58
N CYS A 124 -14.06 1.19 -15.00
CA CYS A 124 -12.91 1.02 -14.13
C CYS A 124 -11.88 2.11 -14.44
N GLU A 125 -11.39 2.81 -13.43
CA GLU A 125 -10.29 3.76 -13.58
C GLU A 125 -9.07 3.26 -12.79
N LEU A 126 -7.89 3.46 -13.35
CA LEU A 126 -6.63 3.19 -12.67
C LEU A 126 -5.99 4.50 -12.25
N TRP A 127 -5.48 4.53 -11.03
CA TRP A 127 -4.88 5.69 -10.41
C TRP A 127 -3.52 5.35 -9.82
N VAL A 128 -2.62 6.33 -9.86
CA VAL A 128 -1.36 6.32 -9.11
C VAL A 128 -1.46 7.33 -7.97
N HIS A 129 -0.91 6.95 -6.82
CA HIS A 129 -0.75 7.80 -5.65
C HIS A 129 0.73 7.98 -5.38
N PHE A 130 1.10 9.19 -4.98
CA PHE A 130 2.48 9.54 -4.67
C PHE A 130 2.52 10.68 -3.67
N TRP A 131 3.70 10.89 -3.09
CA TRP A 131 3.98 12.07 -2.28
C TRP A 131 4.72 13.11 -3.11
N ASP A 132 4.20 14.32 -3.14
CA ASP A 132 4.89 15.48 -3.69
C ASP A 132 5.69 16.17 -2.57
N GLU A 133 7.02 16.13 -2.67
CA GLU A 133 7.89 16.81 -1.69
C GLU A 133 7.92 18.32 -1.89
N ALA A 134 7.68 18.83 -3.10
CA ALA A 134 7.69 20.28 -3.36
C ALA A 134 6.47 20.93 -2.69
N ASP A 135 5.31 20.29 -2.81
CA ASP A 135 4.04 20.79 -2.25
C ASP A 135 3.74 20.21 -0.86
N GLY A 136 4.53 19.24 -0.39
CA GLY A 136 4.32 18.56 0.88
C GLY A 136 2.95 17.90 0.97
N SER A 137 2.47 17.29 -0.12
CA SER A 137 1.09 16.83 -0.26
C SER A 137 0.98 15.39 -0.79
N TYR A 138 -0.11 14.72 -0.42
CA TYR A 138 -0.47 13.42 -1.01
C TYR A 138 -1.23 13.67 -2.30
N CYS A 139 -0.73 13.09 -3.39
CA CYS A 139 -1.24 13.30 -4.73
C CYS A 139 -1.83 11.99 -5.27
N MET A 140 -2.89 12.13 -6.08
CA MET A 140 -3.54 11.04 -6.79
C MET A 140 -3.80 11.50 -8.22
N ALA A 141 -3.32 10.74 -9.21
CA ALA A 141 -3.45 11.07 -10.63
C ALA A 141 -4.07 9.90 -11.40
N ASN A 142 -5.00 10.23 -12.30
CA ASN A 142 -5.63 9.24 -13.17
C ASN A 142 -4.62 8.78 -14.22
N ILE A 143 -4.45 7.47 -14.37
CA ILE A 143 -3.62 6.88 -15.41
C ILE A 143 -4.46 6.69 -16.67
N ASP A 144 -5.60 6.01 -16.55
CA ASP A 144 -6.53 5.76 -17.65
C ASP A 144 -7.88 5.22 -17.13
N MET A 145 -8.83 5.03 -18.05
CA MET A 145 -10.17 4.50 -17.79
C MET A 145 -10.56 3.43 -18.83
N TRP A 146 -11.17 2.34 -18.36
CA TRP A 146 -11.65 1.24 -19.18
C TRP A 146 -13.13 0.97 -18.96
N ARG A 147 -13.78 0.49 -20.02
CA ARG A 147 -15.13 -0.07 -19.96
C ARG A 147 -15.06 -1.58 -20.20
N THR A 148 -15.22 -2.36 -19.15
CA THR A 148 -14.94 -3.82 -19.15
C THR A 148 -16.00 -4.66 -19.85
N THR A 149 -17.10 -4.06 -20.34
CA THR A 149 -18.04 -4.73 -21.26
C THR A 149 -17.46 -4.95 -22.66
N HIS A 150 -16.35 -4.29 -23.01
CA HIS A 150 -15.66 -4.49 -24.29
C HIS A 150 -14.43 -5.38 -24.08
N LYS A 151 -14.38 -6.51 -24.80
CA LYS A 151 -13.31 -7.51 -24.65
C LYS A 151 -11.91 -6.90 -24.72
N GLU A 152 -11.62 -6.08 -25.73
CA GLU A 152 -10.30 -5.47 -25.91
C GLU A 152 -9.91 -4.56 -24.73
N ARG A 153 -10.87 -3.77 -24.24
CA ARG A 153 -10.67 -2.88 -23.08
C ARG A 153 -10.50 -3.67 -21.79
N ALA A 154 -11.24 -4.78 -21.62
CA ALA A 154 -11.08 -5.66 -20.47
C ALA A 154 -9.70 -6.35 -20.47
N VAL A 155 -9.24 -6.81 -21.63
CA VAL A 155 -7.90 -7.44 -21.77
C VAL A 155 -6.79 -6.44 -21.46
N ASP A 156 -6.87 -5.23 -22.01
CA ASP A 156 -5.88 -4.18 -21.73
C ASP A 156 -5.88 -3.82 -20.23
N PHE A 157 -7.05 -3.63 -19.61
CA PHE A 157 -7.16 -3.36 -18.19
C PHE A 157 -6.50 -4.46 -17.33
N VAL A 158 -6.84 -5.73 -17.58
CA VAL A 158 -6.23 -6.87 -16.85
C VAL A 158 -4.71 -6.94 -17.07
N THR A 159 -4.24 -6.56 -18.25
CA THR A 159 -2.80 -6.49 -18.54
C THR A 159 -2.12 -5.44 -17.67
N LYS A 160 -2.72 -4.25 -17.47
CA LYS A 160 -2.20 -3.24 -16.54
C LYS A 160 -2.19 -3.73 -15.10
N LEU A 161 -3.25 -4.41 -14.65
CA LEU A 161 -3.31 -4.99 -13.32
C LEU A 161 -2.20 -6.04 -13.12
N SER A 162 -1.99 -6.91 -14.10
CA SER A 162 -0.92 -7.90 -14.06
C SER A 162 0.46 -7.24 -13.94
N SER A 163 0.71 -6.15 -14.65
CA SER A 163 1.99 -5.42 -14.55
C SER A 163 2.19 -4.83 -13.15
N ILE A 164 1.15 -4.27 -12.53
CA ILE A 164 1.22 -3.73 -11.17
C ILE A 164 1.48 -4.85 -10.15
N LEU A 165 0.78 -5.98 -10.28
CA LEU A 165 0.98 -7.13 -9.39
C LEU A 165 2.39 -7.69 -9.52
N ASN A 166 2.90 -7.83 -10.74
CA ASN A 166 4.27 -8.30 -11.00
C ASN A 166 5.32 -7.34 -10.43
N TRP A 167 5.11 -6.02 -10.58
CA TRP A 167 5.96 -5.00 -9.96
C TRP A 167 5.90 -5.08 -8.43
N GLY A 168 4.71 -5.26 -7.87
CA GLY A 168 4.46 -5.47 -6.44
C GLY A 168 5.21 -6.65 -5.85
N SER A 169 5.17 -7.80 -6.55
CA SER A 169 5.82 -9.05 -6.12
C SER A 169 7.32 -9.12 -6.40
N SER A 170 7.89 -8.12 -7.08
CA SER A 170 9.32 -8.06 -7.39
C SER A 170 9.93 -6.76 -6.87
N THR A 171 10.04 -5.74 -7.72
CA THR A 171 10.72 -4.48 -7.43
C THR A 171 10.21 -3.81 -6.15
N TYR A 172 8.90 -3.74 -5.93
CA TYR A 172 8.35 -3.13 -4.73
C TYR A 172 8.72 -3.91 -3.47
N GLN A 173 8.54 -5.24 -3.49
CA GLN A 173 8.91 -6.10 -2.38
C GLN A 173 10.41 -6.01 -2.06
N ASP A 174 11.28 -6.04 -3.07
CA ASP A 174 12.72 -5.94 -2.89
C ASP A 174 13.10 -4.60 -2.23
N ASN A 175 12.51 -3.49 -2.69
CA ASN A 175 12.73 -2.17 -2.09
C ASN A 175 12.30 -2.13 -0.62
N VAL A 176 11.13 -2.69 -0.28
CA VAL A 176 10.65 -2.77 1.11
C VAL A 176 11.62 -3.58 1.97
N VAL A 177 12.06 -4.75 1.48
CA VAL A 177 13.02 -5.61 2.18
C VAL A 177 14.34 -4.88 2.43
N GLU A 178 14.88 -4.16 1.44
CA GLU A 178 16.08 -3.36 1.61
C GLU A 178 15.94 -2.31 2.73
N LYS A 179 14.80 -1.61 2.80
CA LYS A 179 14.58 -0.61 3.86
C LYS A 179 14.40 -1.24 5.23
N LEU A 180 13.80 -2.42 5.31
CA LEU A 180 13.68 -3.16 6.56
C LEU A 180 15.04 -3.67 7.06
N ILE A 181 15.92 -4.14 6.17
CA ILE A 181 17.29 -4.52 6.52
C ILE A 181 18.04 -3.32 7.09
N CYS A 182 17.98 -2.19 6.38
CA CYS A 182 18.57 -0.94 6.80
C CYS A 182 18.09 -0.51 8.21
N LEU A 183 16.78 -0.59 8.46
CA LEU A 183 16.20 -0.29 9.78
C LEU A 183 16.72 -1.24 10.86
N SER A 184 16.81 -2.54 10.58
CA SER A 184 17.28 -3.54 11.56
C SER A 184 18.75 -3.36 11.97
N SER A 185 19.59 -2.84 11.07
CA SER A 185 21.01 -2.56 11.36
C SER A 185 21.21 -1.39 12.32
N HIS A 186 20.26 -0.45 12.39
CA HIS A 186 20.33 0.70 13.30
C HIS A 186 19.98 0.34 14.75
N ASP A 187 19.08 -0.62 14.95
CA ASP A 187 18.68 -1.06 16.30
C ASP A 187 19.81 -1.80 17.03
N THR A 188 20.66 -2.55 16.32
CA THR A 188 21.82 -3.22 16.92
C THR A 188 22.94 -2.30 17.42
N GLN A 189 22.90 -1.00 17.10
CA GLN A 189 23.93 -0.04 17.55
C GLN A 189 23.50 0.78 18.79
N THR A 190 22.24 0.70 19.21
CA THR A 190 21.72 1.52 20.33
C THR A 190 21.66 0.78 21.67
N ASP A 191 21.84 -0.54 21.69
CA ASP A 191 21.83 -1.36 22.91
C ASP A 191 23.22 -1.53 23.58
N ASP A 192 24.28 -0.91 23.03
CA ASP A 192 25.67 -0.98 23.54
C ASP A 192 26.14 0.32 24.25
N ALA A 193 25.22 1.17 24.73
CA ALA A 193 25.52 2.43 25.42
C ALA A 193 24.99 2.51 26.86
#